data_AF-A0A7V5XE32-F1
#
_entry.id   AF-A0A7V5XE32-F1
#
_cell.length_a   1.000
_cell.length_b   1.000
_cell.length_c   1.000
_cell.angle_alpha   90.00
_cell.angle_beta   90.00
_cell.angle_gamma   90.00
#
_symmetry.space_group_name_H-M   'P 1'
#
loop_
_entity.id
_entity.type
_entity.pdbx_description
1 polymer ?
#
loop_
_entity_poly.entity_id
_entity_poly.type
_entity_poly.pdbx_seq_one_letter_code
_entity_poly.pdbx_strand_id
1 'polypeptide(L)'
;PEFSPFSALGLLTVAKELTIGLAMGFMLKLVVESAVFAGQVVSMGMGLGFATAVDPQVGHVPLLGRLYIIVATLLLLASNAHLALIRMLAESYSLMPLGTSSIEPGDARDLVQFASVMFTGAMQLALPTVVAILMINVAFGVVSRAAPTLNLFAVGFPVTLMLGFIMMVIGIRNHGPIWDAQFNQALNMIGRMLGGG
;
A
#
# COMPACT_ATOMS: atom_id res chain seq x y z
N PRO A 1 3.19 19.39 33.01
CA PRO A 1 4.21 18.61 33.74
C PRO A 1 5.60 19.21 33.53
N GLU A 2 6.30 19.60 34.60
CA GLU A 2 7.69 20.07 34.54
C GLU A 2 8.64 18.86 34.40
N PHE A 3 8.61 18.19 33.25
CA PHE A 3 9.65 17.23 32.93
C PHE A 3 10.81 17.99 32.31
N SER A 4 11.96 18.02 32.99
CA SER A 4 13.20 18.36 32.32
C SER A 4 13.40 17.36 31.17
N PRO A 5 13.50 17.81 29.91
CA PRO A 5 13.56 16.91 28.75
C PRO A 5 14.80 15.99 28.78
N PHE A 6 15.84 16.37 29.55
CA PHE A 6 17.05 15.60 29.74
C PHE A 6 17.05 14.72 31.00
N SER A 7 15.95 14.69 31.76
CA SER A 7 15.78 13.74 32.87
C SER A 7 15.47 12.34 32.35
N ALA A 8 15.80 11.29 33.12
CA ALA A 8 15.49 9.91 32.74
C ALA A 8 14.00 9.68 32.46
N LEU A 9 13.11 10.31 33.25
CA LEU A 9 11.67 10.28 33.02
C LEU A 9 11.25 11.08 31.78
N GLY A 10 11.89 12.23 31.51
CA GLY A 10 11.67 13.01 30.29
C GLY A 10 12.04 12.24 29.03
N LEU A 11 13.21 11.60 29.01
CA LEU A 11 13.66 10.74 27.89
C LEU A 11 12.72 9.55 27.67
N LEU A 12 12.23 8.93 28.75
CA LEU A 12 11.26 7.84 28.65
C LEU A 12 9.93 8.32 28.04
N THR A 13 9.44 9.48 28.45
CA THR A 13 8.22 10.07 27.86
C THR A 13 8.42 10.38 26.38
N VAL A 14 9.55 10.97 25.99
CA VAL A 14 9.89 11.22 24.58
C VAL A 14 9.91 9.92 23.77
N ALA A 15 10.52 8.86 24.31
CA ALA A 15 10.55 7.56 23.64
C ALA A 15 9.15 6.96 23.44
N LYS A 16 8.25 7.13 24.41
CA LYS A 16 6.85 6.70 24.31
C LYS A 16 6.09 7.46 23.22
N GLU A 17 6.17 8.80 23.23
CA GLU A 17 5.54 9.65 22.21
C GLU A 17 6.05 9.33 20.80
N LEU A 18 7.37 9.11 20.66
CA LEU A 18 7.96 8.70 19.39
C LEU A 18 7.40 7.37 18.91
N THR A 19 7.21 6.41 19.81
CA THR A 19 6.64 5.10 19.46
C THR A 19 5.19 5.23 18.99
N ILE A 20 4.38 6.07 19.65
CA ILE A 20 2.99 6.33 19.24
C ILE A 20 2.95 7.01 17.86
N GLY A 21 3.77 8.03 17.65
CA GLY A 21 3.92 8.70 16.35
C GLY A 21 4.37 7.76 15.23
N LEU A 22 5.33 6.89 15.51
CA LEU A 22 5.79 5.85 14.58
C LEU A 22 4.69 4.83 14.27
N ALA A 23 3.91 4.40 15.26
CA ALA A 23 2.81 3.47 15.06
C ALA A 23 1.73 4.06 14.13
N MET A 24 1.31 5.30 14.39
CA MET A 24 0.34 6.00 13.53
C MET A 24 0.89 6.21 12.11
N GLY A 25 2.12 6.71 11.99
CA GLY A 25 2.77 6.89 10.70
C GLY A 25 2.96 5.59 9.93
N PHE A 26 3.25 4.49 10.63
CA PHE A 26 3.40 3.17 10.03
C PHE A 26 2.08 2.63 9.47
N MET A 27 0.96 2.75 10.20
CA MET A 27 -0.36 2.33 9.68
C MET A 27 -0.74 3.09 8.41
N LEU A 28 -0.48 4.40 8.39
CA LEU A 28 -0.75 5.24 7.22
C LEU A 28 0.18 4.90 6.05
N LYS A 29 1.46 4.62 6.35
CA LYS A 29 2.42 4.14 5.37
C LYS A 29 1.95 2.85 4.71
N LEU A 30 1.41 1.89 5.48
CA LEU A 30 0.88 0.63 4.93
C LEU A 30 -0.24 0.84 3.90
N VAL A 31 -1.11 1.84 4.10
CA VAL A 31 -2.15 2.21 3.12
C VAL A 31 -1.52 2.69 1.81
N VAL A 32 -0.50 3.54 1.87
CA VAL A 32 0.22 4.04 0.68
C VAL A 32 1.00 2.92 0.00
N GLU A 33 1.69 2.07 0.77
CA GLU A 33 2.45 0.93 0.26
C GLU A 33 1.57 -0.12 -0.41
N SER A 34 0.28 -0.22 -0.04
CA SER A 34 -0.68 -1.08 -0.75
C SER A 34 -0.77 -0.73 -2.24
N ALA A 35 -0.73 0.56 -2.59
CA ALA A 35 -0.80 1.00 -3.98
C ALA A 35 0.51 0.68 -4.71
N VAL A 36 1.66 0.90 -4.08
CA VAL A 36 2.97 0.54 -4.64
C VAL A 36 3.04 -0.95 -4.92
N PHE A 37 2.61 -1.78 -3.95
CA PHE A 37 2.59 -3.22 -4.07
C PHE A 37 1.62 -3.68 -5.17
N ALA A 38 0.43 -3.07 -5.28
CA ALA A 38 -0.48 -3.33 -6.39
C ALA A 38 0.17 -3.08 -7.76
N GLY A 39 0.87 -1.93 -7.90
CA GLY A 39 1.60 -1.59 -9.11
C GLY A 39 2.72 -2.59 -9.44
N GLN A 40 3.41 -3.12 -8.43
CA GLN A 40 4.42 -4.17 -8.61
C GLN A 40 3.79 -5.48 -9.08
N VAL A 41 2.69 -5.92 -8.47
CA VAL A 41 1.96 -7.14 -8.86
C VAL A 41 1.51 -7.05 -10.32
N VAL A 42 0.92 -5.91 -10.72
CA VAL A 42 0.51 -5.67 -12.11
C VAL A 42 1.72 -5.66 -13.06
N SER A 43 2.81 -4.98 -12.69
CA SER A 43 4.05 -4.93 -13.47
C SER A 43 4.63 -6.31 -13.73
N MET A 44 4.62 -7.16 -12.71
CA MET A 44 5.13 -8.52 -12.81
C MET A 44 4.24 -9.36 -13.74
N GLY A 45 2.92 -9.22 -13.63
CA GLY A 45 1.97 -9.87 -14.54
C GLY A 45 2.13 -9.44 -16.00
N MET A 46 2.46 -8.17 -16.26
CA MET A 46 2.66 -7.63 -17.61
C MET A 46 4.00 -8.04 -18.24
N GLY A 47 4.87 -8.74 -17.51
CA GLY A 47 6.21 -9.13 -17.98
C GLY A 47 7.24 -8.00 -17.93
N LEU A 48 6.88 -6.82 -17.40
CA LEU A 48 7.81 -5.70 -17.22
C LEU A 48 8.91 -6.00 -16.19
N GLY A 49 8.70 -7.00 -15.33
CA GLY A 49 9.70 -7.54 -14.40
C GLY A 49 10.56 -8.67 -14.97
N PHE A 50 10.46 -9.00 -16.26
CA PHE A 50 11.23 -10.12 -16.84
C PHE A 50 12.74 -9.89 -16.80
N ALA A 51 13.20 -8.66 -17.07
CA ALA A 51 14.63 -8.32 -17.01
C ALA A 51 15.24 -8.64 -15.63
N THR A 52 14.49 -8.36 -14.56
CA THR A 52 14.91 -8.58 -13.18
C THR A 52 14.73 -10.02 -12.68
N ALA A 53 13.82 -10.77 -13.30
CA ALA A 53 13.69 -12.21 -13.06
C ALA A 53 14.85 -13.00 -13.69
N VAL A 54 15.41 -12.49 -14.79
CA VAL A 54 16.55 -13.09 -15.50
C VAL A 54 17.88 -12.65 -14.88
N ASP A 55 18.03 -11.36 -14.57
CA ASP A 55 19.22 -10.84 -13.89
C ASP A 55 18.85 -9.75 -12.87
N PRO A 56 18.92 -10.03 -11.56
CA PRO A 56 18.61 -9.05 -10.51
C PRO A 56 19.66 -7.92 -10.40
N GLN A 57 20.83 -8.04 -11.04
CA GLN A 57 21.83 -6.97 -11.10
C GLN A 57 21.49 -5.91 -12.16
N VAL A 58 20.65 -6.26 -13.14
CA VAL A 58 20.09 -5.31 -14.09
C VAL A 58 19.00 -4.52 -13.37
N GLY A 59 19.29 -3.24 -13.08
CA GLY A 59 18.53 -2.41 -12.16
C GLY A 59 17.00 -2.48 -12.32
N HIS A 60 16.30 -2.64 -11.19
CA HIS A 60 14.85 -2.52 -11.09
C HIS A 60 14.43 -1.04 -11.24
N VAL A 61 13.75 -0.70 -12.34
CA VAL A 61 12.96 0.54 -12.40
C VAL A 61 11.47 0.15 -12.35
N PRO A 62 10.83 0.15 -11.17
CA PRO A 62 9.43 -0.22 -11.03
C PRO A 62 8.53 0.90 -11.58
N LEU A 63 8.40 0.96 -12.91
CA LEU A 63 7.66 2.01 -13.60
C LEU A 63 6.20 2.10 -13.14
N LEU A 64 5.50 0.96 -13.06
CA LEU A 64 4.12 0.94 -12.58
C LEU A 64 4.00 1.17 -11.08
N GLY A 65 4.94 0.71 -10.27
CA GLY A 65 4.99 1.10 -8.85
C GLY A 65 5.08 2.61 -8.68
N ARG A 66 5.88 3.28 -9.54
CA ARG A 66 5.99 4.74 -9.56
C ARG A 66 4.75 5.44 -10.11
N LEU A 67 4.02 4.83 -11.03
CA LEU A 67 2.72 5.35 -11.44
C LEU A 67 1.70 5.26 -10.30
N TYR A 68 1.65 4.12 -9.61
CA TYR A 68 0.72 3.90 -8.51
C TYR A 68 0.98 4.81 -7.30
N ILE A 69 2.24 5.14 -6.98
CA ILE A 69 2.53 6.13 -5.92
C ILE A 69 2.04 7.54 -6.30
N ILE A 70 2.15 7.92 -7.57
CA ILE A 70 1.60 9.20 -8.06
C ILE A 70 0.07 9.20 -7.90
N VAL A 71 -0.60 8.12 -8.34
CA VAL A 71 -2.05 7.96 -8.18
C VAL A 71 -2.46 8.00 -6.71
N ALA A 72 -1.76 7.28 -5.82
CA ALA A 72 -2.02 7.29 -4.39
C ALA A 72 -1.86 8.69 -3.78
N THR A 73 -0.83 9.42 -4.20
CA THR A 73 -0.60 10.81 -3.75
C THR A 73 -1.74 11.73 -4.22
N LEU A 74 -2.18 11.59 -5.46
CA LEU A 74 -3.31 12.36 -5.99
C LEU A 74 -4.61 12.01 -5.25
N LEU A 75 -4.85 10.74 -4.94
CA LEU A 75 -6.01 10.31 -4.15
C LEU A 75 -5.96 10.88 -2.72
N LEU A 76 -4.77 10.89 -2.09
CA LEU A 76 -4.56 11.49 -0.77
C LEU A 76 -4.88 12.99 -0.73
N LEU A 77 -4.55 13.70 -1.82
CA LEU A 77 -4.89 15.12 -1.97
C LEU A 77 -6.38 15.29 -2.26
N ALA A 78 -6.95 14.51 -3.19
CA ALA A 78 -8.34 14.59 -3.61
C ALA A 78 -9.34 14.24 -2.50
N SER A 79 -9.02 13.27 -1.64
CA SER A 79 -9.85 12.86 -0.51
C SER A 79 -9.64 13.73 0.75
N ASN A 80 -8.78 14.75 0.69
CA ASN A 80 -8.35 15.54 1.84
C ASN A 80 -7.75 14.71 2.99
N ALA A 81 -7.24 13.50 2.69
CA ALA A 81 -6.64 12.61 3.67
C ALA A 81 -5.51 13.31 4.45
N HIS A 82 -4.68 14.13 3.78
CA HIS A 82 -3.64 14.93 4.44
C HIS A 82 -4.17 15.82 5.59
N LEU A 83 -5.36 16.43 5.45
CA LEU A 83 -5.97 17.22 6.52
C LEU A 83 -6.47 16.32 7.66
N ALA A 84 -7.03 15.16 7.33
CA ALA A 84 -7.44 14.17 8.33
C ALA A 84 -6.25 13.68 9.18
N LEU A 85 -5.07 13.52 8.57
CA LEU A 85 -3.85 13.15 9.30
C LEU A 85 -3.44 14.20 10.33
N ILE A 86 -3.45 15.48 9.94
CA ILE A 86 -3.10 16.58 10.84
C ILE A 86 -4.11 16.68 11.99
N ARG A 87 -5.41 16.53 11.69
CA ARG A 87 -6.47 16.54 12.71
C ARG A 87 -6.29 15.40 13.71
N MET A 88 -6.05 14.18 13.22
CA MET A 88 -5.81 13.01 14.07
C MET A 88 -4.60 13.21 14.99
N LEU A 89 -3.49 13.78 14.47
CA LEU A 89 -2.32 14.09 15.29
C LEU A 89 -2.60 15.15 16.37
N ALA A 90 -3.48 16.12 16.09
CA ALA A 90 -3.89 17.09 17.10
C ALA A 90 -4.81 16.44 18.15
N GLU A 91 -5.76 15.62 17.72
CA GLU A 91 -6.69 14.90 18.59
C GLU A 91 -5.99 13.86 19.46
N SER A 92 -4.88 13.26 19.00
CA SER A 92 -4.14 12.26 19.79
C SER A 92 -3.67 12.79 21.14
N TYR A 93 -3.30 14.08 21.22
CA TYR A 93 -2.89 14.71 22.50
C TYR A 93 -4.06 14.93 23.48
N SER A 94 -5.29 14.96 22.98
CA SER A 94 -6.49 15.04 23.83
C SER A 94 -6.93 13.65 24.33
N LEU A 95 -6.74 12.61 23.51
CA LEU A 95 -7.11 11.23 23.83
C LEU A 95 -6.04 10.54 24.69
N MET A 96 -4.76 10.81 24.44
CA MET A 96 -3.63 10.31 25.21
C MET A 96 -2.82 11.49 25.78
N PRO A 97 -3.10 11.90 27.04
CA PRO A 97 -2.33 12.95 27.69
C PRO A 97 -0.86 12.55 27.90
N LEU A 98 0.03 13.54 27.79
CA LEU A 98 1.48 13.35 27.88
C LEU A 98 1.88 12.66 29.18
N GLY A 99 2.59 11.53 29.04
CA GLY A 99 3.21 10.82 30.16
C GLY A 99 2.30 9.86 30.93
N THR A 100 1.00 9.79 30.62
CA THR A 100 0.06 8.87 31.28
C THR A 100 -0.21 7.59 30.50
N SER A 101 -0.02 7.59 29.19
CA SER A 101 -0.33 6.47 28.30
C SER A 101 0.93 5.72 27.84
N SER A 102 0.74 4.44 27.54
CA SER A 102 1.74 3.59 26.89
C SER A 102 1.01 2.69 25.91
N ILE A 103 1.66 2.34 24.80
CA ILE A 103 1.18 1.30 23.90
C ILE A 103 1.12 -0.01 24.70
N GLU A 104 -0.05 -0.64 24.70
CA GLU A 104 -0.26 -1.93 25.34
C GLU A 104 0.13 -3.09 24.39
N PRO A 105 0.41 -4.30 24.92
CA PRO A 105 0.69 -5.45 24.06
C PRO A 105 -0.44 -5.78 23.06
N GLY A 106 -1.69 -5.42 23.39
CA GLY A 106 -2.85 -5.55 22.49
C GLY A 106 -2.71 -4.66 21.25
N ASP A 107 -2.31 -3.41 21.43
CA ASP A 107 -2.09 -2.45 20.35
C ASP A 107 -1.00 -2.90 19.37
N ALA A 108 0.07 -3.50 19.90
CA ALA A 108 1.14 -4.04 19.06
C ALA A 108 0.65 -5.21 18.19
N ARG A 109 -0.20 -6.07 18.74
CA ARG A 109 -0.83 -7.17 17.99
C ARG A 109 -1.76 -6.63 16.90
N ASP A 110 -2.56 -5.63 17.22
CA ASP A 110 -3.49 -5.00 16.28
C ASP A 110 -2.75 -4.29 15.15
N LEU A 111 -1.62 -3.64 15.44
CA LEU A 111 -0.75 -3.04 14.43
C LEU A 111 -0.17 -4.11 13.47
N VAL A 112 0.28 -5.25 13.99
CA VAL A 112 0.76 -6.35 13.15
C VAL A 112 -0.37 -6.93 12.30
N GLN A 113 -1.57 -7.09 12.85
CA GLN A 113 -2.73 -7.54 12.08
C GLN A 113 -3.13 -6.53 11.00
N PHE A 114 -2.96 -5.24 11.26
CA PHE A 114 -3.24 -4.17 10.29
C PHE A 114 -2.35 -4.26 9.04
N ALA A 115 -1.18 -4.90 9.12
CA ALA A 115 -0.36 -5.17 7.93
C ALA A 115 -1.09 -5.99 6.86
N SER A 116 -2.12 -6.77 7.23
CA SER A 116 -2.97 -7.47 6.25
C SER A 116 -3.76 -6.53 5.33
N VAL A 117 -4.05 -5.30 5.77
CA VAL A 117 -4.72 -4.27 4.97
C VAL A 117 -3.87 -3.89 3.75
N MET A 118 -2.55 -3.85 3.90
CA MET A 118 -1.65 -3.60 2.78
C MET A 118 -1.80 -4.66 1.69
N PHE A 119 -1.78 -5.95 2.06
CA PHE A 119 -1.88 -7.06 1.11
C PHE A 119 -3.27 -7.14 0.47
N THR A 120 -4.32 -7.06 1.27
CA THR A 120 -5.70 -7.12 0.78
C THR A 120 -6.03 -5.92 -0.10
N GLY A 121 -5.62 -4.72 0.31
CA GLY A 121 -5.77 -3.50 -0.45
C GLY A 121 -5.01 -3.54 -1.78
N ALA A 122 -3.76 -4.01 -1.76
CA ALA A 122 -2.96 -4.18 -2.97
C ALA A 122 -3.62 -5.15 -3.96
N MET A 123 -4.11 -6.29 -3.46
CA MET A 123 -4.81 -7.27 -4.27
C MET A 123 -6.10 -6.69 -4.84
N GLN A 124 -6.91 -5.97 -4.05
CA GLN A 124 -8.13 -5.32 -4.55
C GLN A 124 -7.85 -4.32 -5.69
N LEU A 125 -6.78 -3.53 -5.58
CA LEU A 125 -6.34 -2.61 -6.62
C LEU A 125 -5.81 -3.36 -7.86
N ALA A 126 -5.08 -4.45 -7.68
CA ALA A 126 -4.46 -5.21 -8.78
C ALA A 126 -5.43 -6.21 -9.45
N LEU A 127 -6.46 -6.67 -8.75
CA LEU A 127 -7.34 -7.78 -9.13
C LEU A 127 -7.91 -7.66 -10.57
N PRO A 128 -8.52 -6.53 -10.97
CA PRO A 128 -9.10 -6.39 -12.32
C PRO A 128 -8.07 -6.64 -13.43
N THR A 129 -6.85 -6.11 -13.24
CA THR A 129 -5.78 -6.19 -14.21
C THR A 129 -5.11 -7.57 -14.19
N VAL A 130 -4.86 -8.13 -13.00
CA VAL A 130 -4.25 -9.45 -12.84
C VAL A 130 -5.14 -10.55 -13.42
N VAL A 131 -6.45 -10.50 -13.18
CA VAL A 131 -7.39 -11.47 -13.76
C VAL A 131 -7.36 -11.43 -15.28
N ALA A 132 -7.33 -10.24 -15.90
CA ALA A 132 -7.18 -10.13 -17.35
C ALA A 132 -5.86 -10.68 -17.86
N ILE A 133 -4.74 -10.37 -17.19
CA ILE A 133 -3.42 -10.90 -17.54
C ILE A 133 -3.42 -12.44 -17.48
N LEU A 134 -4.03 -13.02 -16.43
CA LEU A 134 -4.18 -14.48 -16.32
C LEU A 134 -4.99 -15.06 -17.48
N MET A 135 -6.10 -14.42 -17.85
CA MET A 135 -6.91 -14.85 -19.00
C MET A 135 -6.13 -14.76 -20.31
N ILE A 136 -5.32 -13.72 -20.49
CA ILE A 136 -4.43 -13.57 -21.65
C ILE A 136 -3.38 -14.69 -21.69
N ASN A 137 -2.78 -15.01 -20.55
CA ASN A 137 -1.80 -16.11 -20.46
C ASN A 137 -2.45 -17.47 -20.77
N VAL A 138 -3.68 -17.72 -20.31
CA VAL A 138 -4.44 -18.92 -20.68
C VAL A 138 -4.73 -18.96 -22.18
N ALA A 139 -5.16 -17.83 -22.77
CA ALA A 139 -5.40 -17.73 -24.21
C ALA A 139 -4.12 -18.02 -25.01
N PHE A 140 -2.97 -17.48 -24.60
CA PHE A 140 -1.69 -17.81 -25.22
C PHE A 140 -1.28 -19.26 -25.02
N GLY A 141 -1.61 -19.86 -23.88
CA GLY A 141 -1.45 -21.29 -23.64
C GLY A 141 -2.20 -22.14 -24.69
N VAL A 142 -3.42 -21.74 -25.06
CA VAL A 142 -4.20 -22.40 -26.12
C VAL A 142 -3.60 -22.14 -27.51
N VAL A 143 -3.23 -20.89 -27.81
CA VAL A 143 -2.60 -20.51 -29.09
C VAL A 143 -1.29 -21.25 -29.31
N SER A 144 -0.49 -21.48 -28.25
CA SER A 144 0.76 -22.23 -28.34
C SER A 144 0.57 -23.66 -28.84
N ARG A 145 -0.57 -24.29 -28.49
CA ARG A 145 -0.93 -25.62 -28.99
C ARG A 145 -1.46 -25.58 -30.42
N ALA A 146 -2.20 -24.53 -30.79
CA ALA A 146 -2.79 -24.40 -32.12
C ALA A 146 -1.77 -23.96 -33.20
N ALA A 147 -0.78 -23.14 -32.83
CA ALA A 147 0.21 -22.57 -33.72
C ALA A 147 1.63 -22.65 -33.10
N PRO A 148 2.26 -23.84 -33.05
CA PRO A 148 3.55 -24.04 -32.39
C PRO A 148 4.73 -23.33 -33.07
N THR A 149 4.58 -22.92 -34.33
CA THR A 149 5.59 -22.15 -35.07
C THR A 149 5.56 -20.66 -34.74
N LEU A 150 4.58 -20.19 -33.97
CA LEU A 150 4.44 -18.78 -33.59
C LEU A 150 5.41 -18.43 -32.46
N ASN A 151 6.26 -17.42 -32.67
CA ASN A 151 7.13 -16.91 -31.63
C ASN A 151 6.32 -16.12 -30.58
N LEU A 152 5.83 -16.82 -29.57
CA LEU A 152 5.00 -16.26 -28.50
C LEU A 152 5.76 -15.26 -27.62
N PHE A 153 7.10 -15.30 -27.58
CA PHE A 153 7.85 -14.24 -26.91
C PHE A 153 7.78 -12.93 -27.69
N ALA A 154 7.86 -12.98 -29.03
CA ALA A 154 7.77 -11.79 -29.88
C ALA A 154 6.37 -11.16 -29.88
N VAL A 155 5.31 -11.98 -29.80
CA VAL A 155 3.92 -11.49 -29.87
C VAL A 155 3.29 -11.31 -28.49
N GLY A 156 3.60 -12.20 -27.54
CA GLY A 156 2.96 -12.25 -26.24
C GLY A 156 3.27 -11.04 -25.37
N PHE A 157 4.52 -10.60 -25.33
CA PHE A 157 4.90 -9.45 -24.51
C PHE A 157 4.18 -8.14 -24.95
N PRO A 158 4.20 -7.73 -26.23
CA PRO A 158 3.45 -6.55 -26.68
C PRO A 158 1.94 -6.64 -26.39
N VAL A 159 1.33 -7.81 -26.56
CA VAL A 159 -0.11 -8.02 -26.34
C VAL A 159 -0.46 -7.90 -24.85
N THR A 160 0.27 -8.61 -23.98
CA THR A 160 0.04 -8.55 -22.53
C THR A 160 0.29 -7.14 -22.00
N LEU A 161 1.27 -6.42 -22.54
CA LEU A 161 1.53 -5.04 -22.19
C LEU A 161 0.35 -4.12 -22.57
N MET A 162 -0.09 -4.15 -23.83
CA MET A 162 -1.19 -3.31 -24.30
C MET A 162 -2.50 -3.59 -23.55
N LEU A 163 -2.88 -4.86 -23.43
CA LEU A 163 -4.11 -5.25 -22.74
C LEU A 163 -4.03 -4.99 -21.23
N GLY A 164 -2.86 -5.20 -20.61
CA GLY A 164 -2.63 -4.88 -19.19
C GLY A 164 -2.81 -3.38 -18.91
N PHE A 165 -2.29 -2.51 -19.78
CA PHE A 165 -2.51 -1.06 -19.66
C PHE A 165 -3.98 -0.67 -19.84
N ILE A 166 -4.68 -1.24 -20.82
CA ILE A 166 -6.12 -0.99 -21.04
C ILE A 166 -6.91 -1.36 -19.79
N MET A 167 -6.65 -2.54 -19.22
CA MET A 167 -7.34 -3.01 -18.02
C MET A 167 -7.02 -2.16 -16.80
N MET A 168 -5.78 -1.68 -16.66
CA MET A 168 -5.39 -0.76 -15.60
C MET A 168 -6.15 0.58 -15.71
N VAL A 169 -6.28 1.14 -16.91
CA VAL A 169 -7.05 2.39 -17.13
C VAL A 169 -8.53 2.19 -16.83
N ILE A 170 -9.12 1.06 -17.21
CA ILE A 170 -10.51 0.73 -16.88
C ILE A 170 -10.67 0.56 -15.36
N GLY A 171 -9.71 -0.08 -14.70
CA GLY A 171 -9.71 -0.34 -13.26
C GLY A 171 -9.53 0.92 -12.40
N ILE A 172 -8.96 2.00 -12.94
CA ILE A 172 -8.64 3.21 -12.17
C ILE A 172 -9.87 3.84 -11.50
N ARG A 173 -11.06 3.70 -12.10
CA ARG A 173 -12.32 4.20 -11.55
C ARG A 173 -12.64 3.57 -10.19
N ASN A 174 -12.22 2.33 -9.97
CA ASN A 174 -12.48 1.60 -8.73
C ASN A 174 -11.44 1.89 -7.64
N HIS A 175 -10.32 2.54 -7.97
CA HIS A 175 -9.26 2.81 -6.99
C HIS A 175 -9.67 3.81 -5.91
N GLY A 176 -10.52 4.81 -6.22
CA GLY A 176 -10.98 5.81 -5.25
C GLY A 176 -11.73 5.20 -4.06
N PRO A 177 -12.82 4.42 -4.29
CA PRO A 177 -13.53 3.76 -3.19
C PRO A 177 -12.66 2.80 -2.37
N ILE A 178 -11.74 2.07 -3.02
CA ILE A 178 -10.81 1.17 -2.33
C ILE A 178 -9.84 1.97 -1.44
N TRP A 179 -9.34 3.10 -1.94
CA TRP A 179 -8.49 4.02 -1.18
C TRP A 179 -9.20 4.57 0.06
N ASP A 180 -10.42 5.08 -0.11
CA ASP A 180 -11.20 5.64 1.00
C ASP A 180 -11.50 4.56 2.06
N ALA A 181 -11.83 3.34 1.65
CA ALA A 181 -12.07 2.23 2.56
C ALA A 181 -10.82 1.89 3.40
N GLN A 182 -9.64 1.76 2.77
CA GLN A 182 -8.40 1.47 3.47
C GLN A 182 -7.97 2.61 4.40
N PHE A 183 -8.11 3.85 3.93
CA PHE A 183 -7.76 5.02 4.72
C PHE A 183 -8.65 5.13 5.97
N ASN A 184 -9.97 4.97 5.82
CA ASN A 184 -10.89 4.95 6.95
C ASN A 184 -10.61 3.79 7.92
N GLN A 185 -10.20 2.63 7.41
CA GLN A 185 -9.79 1.51 8.25
C GLN A 185 -8.54 1.85 9.08
N ALA A 186 -7.58 2.57 8.51
CA ALA A 186 -6.41 3.08 9.24
C ALA A 186 -6.82 4.10 10.31
N LEU A 187 -7.66 5.07 9.96
CA LEU A 187 -8.15 6.07 10.93
C LEU A 187 -8.86 5.42 12.11
N ASN A 188 -9.75 4.44 11.85
CA ASN A 188 -10.48 3.72 12.88
C ASN A 188 -9.56 2.85 13.75
N MET A 189 -8.51 2.27 13.18
CA MET A 189 -7.52 1.52 13.95
C MET A 189 -6.72 2.44 14.88
N ILE A 190 -6.28 3.58 14.36
CA ILE A 190 -5.55 4.58 15.17
C ILE A 190 -6.46 5.14 16.26
N GLY A 191 -7.72 5.43 15.96
CA GLY A 191 -8.70 5.87 16.97
C GLY A 191 -8.89 4.86 18.10
N ARG A 192 -8.95 3.57 17.80
CA ARG A 192 -9.02 2.50 18.82
C ARG A 192 -7.75 2.43 19.67
N MET A 193 -6.58 2.52 19.04
CA MET A 193 -5.29 2.54 19.74
C MET A 193 -5.16 3.76 20.66
N LEU A 194 -5.70 4.92 20.28
CA LEU A 194 -5.63 6.16 21.06
C LEU A 194 -6.72 6.25 22.14
N GLY A 195 -7.90 5.68 21.90
CA GLY A 195 -9.05 5.76 22.80
C GLY A 195 -9.04 4.79 23.98
N GLY A 196 -8.12 3.81 23.98
CA GLY A 196 -8.18 2.65 24.86
C GLY A 196 -9.29 1.70 24.42
N GLY A 197 -8.94 0.42 24.21
CA GLY A 197 -9.88 -0.63 23.79
C GLY A 197 -11.08 -0.81 24.70
#